data_AF-A0AAN7YGQ4-F1
#
_entry.id   AF-A0AAN7YGQ4-F1
#
_cell.length_a   1.000
_cell.length_b   1.000
_cell.length_c   1.000
_cell.angle_alpha   90.00
_cell.angle_beta   90.00
_cell.angle_gamma   90.00
#
_symmetry.space_group_name_H-M   'P 1'
#
loop_
_entity.id
_entity.type
_entity.pdbx_description
1 polymer ?
#
loop_
_entity_poly.entity_id
_entity_poly.type
_entity_poly.pdbx_seq_one_letter_code
_entity_poly.pdbx_strand_id
1 'polypeptide(L)'
;MSRAQEIPPLPSDPPEILSPVLQHLSITIGLDHLTILDLRALNPPSALGSNLLMILGTARSEKHLNTSADRFCRWLRSTYKLRPFADGLLGRNELKLKLRRRNKKLKLAQSVGNTMYDKSYDDGITTGWVCCNLGDVSQAVLAQEEHDDVEEGVVASGTEASVEEETAQAESYPVYSEKDQERILEDEEDEYKNPSDQDFQYRGFGSASTAPRIVVQMFTEAKRLEMDLEGLWEARLNRREDKARKQDREMMFKDDETFETSRIEQELQAPEKSSYA
;
A
#
# COMPACT_ATOMS: atom_id res chain seq x y z
N MET A 1 -16.20 -18.48 27.86
CA MET A 1 -15.10 -17.54 28.16
C MET A 1 -14.53 -17.09 26.83
N SER A 2 -14.72 -15.82 26.45
CA SER A 2 -14.13 -15.26 25.23
C SER A 2 -12.62 -15.31 25.37
N ARG A 3 -11.94 -16.03 24.48
CA ARG A 3 -10.49 -16.07 24.39
C ARG A 3 -10.01 -14.62 24.30
N ALA A 4 -9.28 -14.14 25.31
CA ALA A 4 -8.70 -12.80 25.26
C ALA A 4 -7.80 -12.74 24.01
N GLN A 5 -8.12 -11.85 23.09
CA GLN A 5 -7.31 -11.65 21.91
C GLN A 5 -6.05 -10.91 22.32
N GLU A 6 -4.91 -11.42 21.88
CA GLU A 6 -3.62 -10.76 22.06
C GLU A 6 -3.56 -9.61 21.06
N ILE A 7 -3.49 -8.38 21.57
CA ILE A 7 -3.23 -7.21 20.73
C ILE A 7 -1.74 -7.28 20.33
N PRO A 8 -1.40 -7.22 19.04
CA PRO A 8 -0.01 -7.29 18.60
C PRO A 8 0.82 -6.14 19.17
N PRO A 9 2.11 -6.37 19.49
CA PRO A 9 2.99 -5.31 19.95
C PRO A 9 3.17 -4.24 18.87
N LEU A 10 3.26 -2.99 19.31
CA LEU A 10 3.45 -1.85 18.40
C LEU A 10 4.88 -1.86 17.83
N PRO A 11 5.06 -1.47 16.55
CA PRO A 11 6.39 -1.33 15.94
C PRO A 11 7.12 -0.08 16.49
N SER A 12 8.43 0.02 16.23
CA SER A 12 9.25 1.17 16.62
C SER A 12 8.73 2.47 15.97
N ASP A 13 8.43 3.50 16.76
CA ASP A 13 7.82 4.77 16.30
C ASP A 13 6.47 4.60 15.56
N PRO A 14 5.39 4.20 16.25
CA PRO A 14 4.07 4.09 15.65
C PRO A 14 3.36 5.45 15.57
N PRO A 15 2.53 5.71 14.54
CA PRO A 15 1.64 6.86 14.55
C PRO A 15 0.63 6.74 15.69
N GLU A 16 0.27 7.86 16.33
CA GLU A 16 -0.56 7.88 17.55
C GLU A 16 -1.93 7.21 17.38
N ILE A 17 -2.51 7.28 16.17
CA ILE A 17 -3.79 6.62 15.86
C ILE A 17 -3.72 5.08 15.88
N LEU A 18 -2.53 4.48 15.77
CA LEU A 18 -2.38 3.05 15.57
C LEU A 18 -2.93 2.25 16.76
N SER A 19 -2.63 2.71 17.98
CA SER A 19 -3.08 2.06 19.21
C SER A 19 -4.62 2.07 19.34
N PRO A 20 -5.32 3.23 19.23
CA PRO A 20 -6.77 3.27 19.20
C PRO A 20 -7.41 2.42 18.10
N VAL A 21 -6.81 2.38 16.90
CA VAL A 21 -7.30 1.55 15.79
C VAL A 21 -7.25 0.07 16.14
N LEU A 22 -6.14 -0.43 16.66
CA LEU A 22 -6.00 -1.83 17.06
C LEU A 22 -6.97 -2.21 18.16
N GLN A 23 -7.11 -1.35 19.17
CA GLN A 23 -8.06 -1.56 20.26
C GLN A 23 -9.51 -1.61 19.75
N HIS A 24 -9.89 -0.70 18.85
CA HIS A 24 -11.23 -0.69 18.26
C HIS A 24 -11.48 -1.92 17.37
N LEU A 25 -10.48 -2.37 16.60
CA LEU A 25 -10.58 -3.57 15.75
C LEU A 25 -10.76 -4.85 16.58
N SER A 26 -10.07 -4.98 17.70
CA SER A 26 -10.20 -6.13 18.60
C SER A 26 -11.49 -6.07 19.42
N ILE A 27 -11.74 -4.98 20.15
CA ILE A 27 -12.82 -4.93 21.15
C ILE A 27 -14.18 -4.65 20.51
N THR A 28 -14.27 -3.55 19.74
CA THR A 28 -15.57 -3.07 19.22
C THR A 28 -16.00 -3.84 17.98
N ILE A 29 -15.05 -4.11 17.08
CA ILE A 29 -15.32 -4.84 15.84
C ILE A 29 -15.28 -6.36 16.07
N GLY A 30 -14.43 -6.85 16.97
CA GLY A 30 -14.35 -8.27 17.29
C GLY A 30 -13.61 -9.11 16.25
N LEU A 31 -12.55 -8.56 15.61
CA LEU A 31 -11.68 -9.33 14.71
C LEU A 31 -10.72 -10.20 15.49
N ASP A 32 -10.56 -11.44 15.07
CA ASP A 32 -9.63 -12.40 15.63
C ASP A 32 -8.26 -12.32 14.91
N HIS A 33 -7.19 -12.82 15.54
CA HIS A 33 -5.84 -12.93 14.97
C HIS A 33 -5.34 -11.64 14.29
N LEU A 34 -5.21 -10.56 15.06
CA LEU A 34 -4.64 -9.31 14.56
C LEU A 34 -3.13 -9.42 14.42
N THR A 35 -2.60 -9.14 13.23
CA THR A 35 -1.16 -9.08 12.96
C THR A 35 -0.81 -7.75 12.32
N ILE A 36 0.35 -7.20 12.68
CA ILE A 36 0.88 -5.95 12.13
C ILE A 36 2.11 -6.30 11.31
N LEU A 37 2.12 -5.83 10.06
CA LEU A 37 3.25 -5.91 9.15
C LEU A 37 3.80 -4.50 8.95
N ASP A 38 5.04 -4.30 9.39
CA ASP A 38 5.77 -3.06 9.17
C ASP A 38 6.48 -3.11 7.81
N LEU A 39 5.95 -2.35 6.85
CA LEU A 39 6.46 -2.29 5.48
C LEU A 39 7.18 -0.96 5.18
N ARG A 40 7.52 -0.18 6.22
CA ARG A 40 8.16 1.15 6.06
C ARG A 40 9.57 1.06 5.50
N ALA A 41 10.33 0.02 5.85
CA ALA A 41 11.71 -0.18 5.39
C ALA A 41 11.82 -0.79 3.97
N LEU A 42 10.68 -1.05 3.30
CA LEU A 42 10.69 -1.74 2.01
C LEU A 42 11.16 -0.81 0.89
N ASN A 43 12.22 -1.22 0.17
CA ASN A 43 12.63 -0.57 -1.07
C ASN A 43 12.85 -1.64 -2.18
N PRO A 44 12.14 -1.55 -3.33
CA PRO A 44 11.26 -0.46 -3.75
C PRO A 44 9.97 -0.38 -2.92
N PRO A 45 9.39 0.83 -2.75
CA PRO A 45 8.18 1.02 -1.96
C PRO A 45 7.04 0.17 -2.51
N SER A 46 6.10 -0.19 -1.63
CA SER A 46 4.92 -0.96 -2.03
C SER A 46 4.06 -0.14 -3.00
N ALA A 47 3.28 -0.82 -3.85
CA ALA A 47 2.35 -0.14 -4.76
C ALA A 47 1.28 0.70 -4.03
N LEU A 48 1.06 0.46 -2.73
CA LEU A 48 0.14 1.20 -1.87
C LEU A 48 0.76 2.49 -1.29
N GLY A 49 2.07 2.68 -1.47
CA GLY A 49 2.83 3.85 -1.05
C GLY A 49 4.09 3.53 -0.24
N SER A 50 4.87 4.58 0.01
CA SER A 50 5.93 4.64 1.02
C SER A 50 5.35 4.66 2.43
N ASN A 51 6.13 4.24 3.43
CA ASN A 51 5.78 4.30 4.86
C ASN A 51 4.45 3.63 5.23
N LEU A 52 4.24 2.41 4.74
CA LEU A 52 3.03 1.63 4.96
C LEU A 52 3.11 0.74 6.21
N LEU A 53 2.06 0.78 7.01
CA LEU A 53 1.74 -0.19 8.04
C LEU A 53 0.50 -0.98 7.60
N MET A 54 0.65 -2.29 7.49
CA MET A 54 -0.44 -3.18 7.10
C MET A 54 -0.92 -3.98 8.32
N ILE A 55 -2.21 -3.89 8.63
CA ILE A 55 -2.84 -4.64 9.71
C ILE A 55 -3.69 -5.73 9.07
N LEU A 56 -3.50 -6.98 9.48
CA LEU A 56 -4.34 -8.10 9.04
C LEU A 56 -5.26 -8.51 10.18
N GLY A 57 -6.50 -8.86 9.87
CA GLY A 57 -7.47 -9.36 10.85
C GLY A 57 -8.40 -10.42 10.26
N THR A 58 -8.80 -11.37 11.08
CA THR A 58 -9.78 -12.41 10.71
C THR A 58 -11.17 -12.11 11.25
N ALA A 59 -12.16 -12.29 10.38
CA ALA A 59 -13.57 -12.22 10.69
C ALA A 59 -14.17 -13.63 10.72
N ARG A 60 -15.11 -13.85 11.64
CA ARG A 60 -15.83 -15.13 11.82
C ARG A 60 -16.64 -15.59 10.61
N SER A 61 -17.08 -14.67 9.75
CA SER A 61 -17.90 -14.97 8.56
C SER A 61 -17.88 -13.79 7.58
N GLU A 62 -18.31 -14.00 6.34
CA GLU A 62 -18.46 -12.94 5.34
C GLU A 62 -19.46 -11.85 5.77
N LYS A 63 -20.52 -12.23 6.49
CA LYS A 63 -21.49 -11.28 7.04
C LYS A 63 -20.86 -10.41 8.14
N HIS A 64 -20.06 -11.04 8.99
CA HIS A 64 -19.28 -10.33 10.01
C HIS A 64 -18.32 -9.37 9.34
N LEU A 65 -17.53 -9.83 8.36
CA LEU A 65 -16.59 -9.04 7.57
C LEU A 65 -17.23 -7.75 6.99
N ASN A 66 -18.35 -7.88 6.27
CA ASN A 66 -19.05 -6.74 5.68
C ASN A 66 -19.54 -5.73 6.73
N THR A 67 -20.12 -6.23 7.82
CA THR A 67 -20.63 -5.38 8.90
C THR A 67 -19.49 -4.69 9.66
N SER A 68 -18.41 -5.42 9.90
CA SER A 68 -17.19 -4.97 10.59
C SER A 68 -16.47 -3.88 9.80
N ALA A 69 -16.28 -4.07 8.50
CA ALA A 69 -15.65 -3.08 7.63
C ALA A 69 -16.46 -1.77 7.56
N ASP A 70 -17.78 -1.87 7.35
CA ASP A 70 -18.66 -0.69 7.30
C ASP A 70 -18.67 0.08 8.64
N ARG A 71 -18.73 -0.63 9.78
CA ARG A 71 -18.63 -0.03 11.11
C ARG A 71 -17.28 0.66 11.31
N PHE A 72 -16.18 0.01 10.93
CA PHE A 72 -14.84 0.57 11.05
C PHE A 72 -14.68 1.84 10.20
N CYS A 73 -15.13 1.84 8.94
CA CYS A 73 -15.08 3.04 8.10
C CYS A 73 -15.95 4.19 8.63
N ARG A 74 -17.10 3.89 9.24
CA ARG A 74 -17.92 4.93 9.90
C ARG A 74 -17.23 5.51 11.12
N TRP A 75 -16.63 4.67 11.96
CA TRP A 75 -15.88 5.11 13.14
C TRP A 75 -14.71 6.02 12.77
N LEU A 76 -13.93 5.66 11.75
CA LEU A 76 -12.84 6.50 11.24
C LEU A 76 -13.32 7.88 10.75
N ARG A 77 -14.48 7.92 10.05
CA ARG A 77 -15.09 9.18 9.59
C ARG A 77 -15.63 10.04 10.74
N SER A 78 -16.18 9.42 11.79
CA SER A 78 -16.72 10.17 12.92
C SER A 78 -15.64 10.70 13.85
N THR A 79 -14.67 9.85 14.21
CA THR A 79 -13.67 10.09 15.26
C THR A 79 -12.47 10.87 14.75
N TYR A 80 -11.93 10.50 13.58
CA TYR A 80 -10.70 11.09 13.04
C TYR A 80 -10.92 11.97 11.81
N LYS A 81 -12.18 12.10 11.36
CA LYS A 81 -12.57 12.80 10.12
C LYS A 81 -11.83 12.31 8.87
N LEU A 82 -11.25 11.11 8.94
CA LEU A 82 -10.57 10.48 7.82
C LEU A 82 -11.58 10.00 6.79
N ARG A 83 -11.14 9.89 5.54
CA ARG A 83 -11.95 9.33 4.45
C ARG A 83 -11.37 7.97 4.02
N PRO A 84 -11.63 6.90 4.78
CA PRO A 84 -11.13 5.59 4.41
C PRO A 84 -11.83 5.09 3.15
N PHE A 85 -11.04 4.44 2.29
CA PHE A 85 -11.50 3.72 1.11
C PHE A 85 -11.52 2.23 1.42
N ALA A 86 -12.69 1.61 1.32
CA ALA A 86 -12.89 0.18 1.59
C ALA A 86 -13.15 -0.55 0.28
N ASP A 87 -12.13 -1.25 -0.22
CA ASP A 87 -12.25 -2.14 -1.36
C ASP A 87 -12.86 -3.48 -0.92
N GLY A 88 -13.78 -4.02 -1.72
CA GLY A 88 -14.59 -5.19 -1.38
C GLY A 88 -15.86 -4.87 -0.59
N LEU A 89 -16.03 -3.67 -0.02
CA LEU A 89 -17.27 -3.30 0.66
C LEU A 89 -18.33 -2.85 -0.36
N LEU A 90 -19.40 -3.64 -0.51
CA LEU A 90 -20.47 -3.32 -1.44
C LEU A 90 -21.42 -2.25 -0.88
N GLY A 91 -21.62 -1.16 -1.64
CA GLY A 91 -22.51 -0.07 -1.23
C GLY A 91 -23.99 -0.49 -1.18
N ARG A 92 -24.84 0.25 -0.44
CA ARG A 92 -26.29 -0.05 -0.34
C ARG A 92 -27.00 -0.04 -1.69
N ASN A 93 -26.69 0.95 -2.53
CA ASN A 93 -27.29 1.08 -3.87
C ASN A 93 -26.80 -0.01 -4.82
N GLU A 94 -25.53 -0.37 -4.72
CA GLU A 94 -24.91 -1.43 -5.51
C GLU A 94 -25.46 -2.81 -5.12
N LEU A 95 -25.59 -3.08 -3.81
CA LEU A 95 -26.24 -4.28 -3.28
C LEU A 95 -27.69 -4.38 -3.75
N LYS A 96 -28.46 -3.30 -3.61
CA LYS A 96 -29.86 -3.25 -4.09
C LYS A 96 -29.94 -3.51 -5.59
N LEU A 97 -29.02 -2.96 -6.38
CA LEU A 97 -28.97 -3.16 -7.82
C LEU A 97 -28.59 -4.60 -8.18
N LYS A 98 -27.58 -5.19 -7.53
CA LYS A 98 -27.17 -6.59 -7.72
C LYS A 98 -28.29 -7.56 -7.35
N LEU A 99 -28.92 -7.39 -6.18
CA LEU A 99 -30.08 -8.20 -5.77
C LEU A 99 -31.26 -8.06 -6.74
N ARG A 100 -31.55 -6.84 -7.21
CA ARG A 100 -32.61 -6.63 -8.21
C ARG A 100 -32.31 -7.35 -9.54
N ARG A 101 -31.05 -7.32 -9.99
CA ARG A 101 -30.61 -8.03 -11.20
C ARG A 101 -30.70 -9.54 -11.01
N ARG A 102 -30.24 -10.07 -9.88
CA ARG A 102 -30.38 -11.50 -9.52
C ARG A 102 -31.84 -11.93 -9.53
N ASN A 103 -32.72 -11.19 -8.84
CA ASN A 103 -34.15 -11.52 -8.78
C ASN A 103 -34.83 -11.49 -10.16
N LYS A 104 -34.45 -10.55 -11.05
CA LYS A 104 -34.96 -10.52 -12.43
C LYS A 104 -34.52 -11.75 -13.22
N LYS A 105 -33.24 -12.13 -13.12
CA LYS A 105 -32.70 -13.33 -13.77
C LYS A 105 -33.36 -14.60 -13.24
N LEU A 106 -33.53 -14.71 -11.92
CA LEU A 106 -34.18 -15.84 -11.27
C LEU A 106 -35.65 -15.99 -11.73
N LYS A 107 -36.41 -14.88 -11.79
CA LYS A 107 -37.78 -14.89 -12.31
C LYS A 107 -37.86 -15.36 -13.76
N LEU A 108 -36.93 -14.92 -14.61
CA LEU A 108 -36.87 -15.38 -16.00
C LEU A 108 -36.49 -16.86 -16.08
N ALA A 109 -35.49 -17.31 -15.33
CA ALA A 109 -35.07 -18.71 -15.28
C ALA A 109 -36.22 -19.64 -14.82
N GLN A 110 -36.99 -19.21 -13.81
CA GLN A 110 -38.18 -19.92 -13.35
C GLN A 110 -39.26 -19.99 -14.43
N SER A 111 -39.49 -18.92 -15.20
CA SER A 111 -40.48 -18.93 -16.29
C SER A 111 -40.13 -19.88 -17.45
N VAL A 112 -38.84 -20.16 -17.68
CA VAL A 112 -38.38 -21.08 -18.73
C VAL A 112 -38.15 -22.51 -18.24
N GLY A 113 -38.59 -22.83 -17.01
CA GLY A 113 -38.44 -24.17 -16.42
C GLY A 113 -37.01 -24.53 -16.01
N ASN A 114 -36.07 -23.57 -16.00
CA ASN A 114 -34.68 -23.82 -15.63
C ASN A 114 -34.46 -23.61 -14.12
N THR A 115 -34.58 -24.70 -13.36
CA THR A 115 -34.39 -24.74 -11.89
C THR A 115 -32.93 -24.83 -11.45
N MET A 116 -31.97 -25.00 -12.38
CA MET A 116 -30.54 -25.14 -12.04
C MET A 116 -29.76 -23.82 -12.00
N TYR A 117 -30.37 -22.68 -12.32
CA TYR A 117 -29.67 -21.40 -12.51
C TYR A 117 -29.01 -20.83 -11.23
N ASP A 118 -29.33 -21.33 -10.04
CA ASP A 118 -29.00 -20.68 -8.75
C ASP A 118 -27.68 -21.16 -8.10
N LYS A 119 -26.99 -22.18 -8.65
CA LYS A 119 -25.94 -22.90 -7.88
C LYS A 119 -24.49 -22.68 -8.28
N SER A 120 -24.18 -22.01 -9.39
CA SER A 120 -22.81 -22.07 -9.96
C SER A 120 -22.14 -20.75 -10.26
N TYR A 121 -22.73 -19.60 -9.93
CA TYR A 121 -22.14 -18.30 -10.26
C TYR A 121 -21.86 -17.49 -9.01
N ASP A 122 -20.62 -17.00 -8.92
CA ASP A 122 -20.25 -15.95 -8.00
C ASP A 122 -21.07 -14.69 -8.36
N ASP A 123 -22.07 -14.38 -7.55
CA ASP A 123 -22.91 -13.20 -7.72
C ASP A 123 -22.15 -11.89 -7.42
N GLY A 124 -20.91 -11.98 -6.91
CA GLY A 124 -20.09 -10.85 -6.47
C GLY A 124 -20.77 -10.04 -5.37
N ILE A 125 -21.70 -10.64 -4.62
CA ILE A 125 -22.41 -10.01 -3.49
C ILE A 125 -21.69 -10.32 -2.19
N THR A 126 -21.21 -11.55 -2.04
CA THR A 126 -20.43 -12.04 -0.91
C THR A 126 -18.94 -11.89 -1.23
N THR A 127 -18.19 -11.23 -0.36
CA THR A 127 -16.73 -11.18 -0.45
C THR A 127 -16.11 -11.81 0.79
N GLY A 128 -15.01 -12.53 0.58
CA GLY A 128 -14.20 -13.11 1.65
C GLY A 128 -13.05 -12.19 2.12
N TRP A 129 -12.87 -11.04 1.49
CA TRP A 129 -11.81 -10.06 1.76
C TRP A 129 -12.31 -8.63 1.61
N VAL A 130 -11.89 -7.76 2.52
CA VAL A 130 -12.09 -6.30 2.45
C VAL A 130 -10.79 -5.59 2.80
N CYS A 131 -10.39 -4.62 1.99
CA CYS A 131 -9.20 -3.80 2.22
C CYS A 131 -9.60 -2.36 2.53
N CYS A 132 -9.33 -1.90 3.74
CA CYS A 132 -9.62 -0.55 4.20
C CYS A 132 -8.33 0.28 4.22
N ASN A 133 -8.15 1.17 3.25
CA ASN A 133 -7.07 2.13 3.22
C ASN A 133 -7.49 3.41 3.98
N LEU A 134 -6.74 3.78 5.02
CA LEU A 134 -7.02 4.97 5.84
C LEU A 134 -6.55 6.28 5.19
N GLY A 135 -5.66 6.18 4.19
CA GLY A 135 -5.00 7.33 3.56
C GLY A 135 -3.84 7.85 4.38
N ASP A 136 -3.53 9.14 4.20
CA ASP A 136 -2.45 9.82 4.92
C ASP A 136 -2.90 10.13 6.35
N VAL A 137 -2.17 9.58 7.33
CA VAL A 137 -2.56 9.58 8.75
C VAL A 137 -1.99 10.76 9.53
N SER A 138 -1.08 11.54 8.94
CA SER A 138 -0.42 12.68 9.60
C SER A 138 -1.39 13.74 10.13
N GLN A 139 -2.60 13.83 9.59
CA GLN A 139 -3.61 14.82 9.97
C GLN A 139 -4.65 14.30 10.98
N ALA A 140 -4.55 13.04 11.42
CA ALA A 140 -5.53 12.45 12.32
C ALA A 140 -5.33 12.96 13.76
N VAL A 141 -5.77 14.19 14.02
CA VAL A 141 -5.83 14.78 15.36
C VAL A 141 -6.75 13.90 16.22
N LEU A 142 -6.20 13.36 17.31
CA LEU A 142 -7.00 12.74 18.36
C LEU A 142 -7.91 13.83 18.92
N ALA A 143 -9.23 13.66 18.75
CA ALA A 143 -10.20 14.50 19.43
C ALA A 143 -10.07 14.27 20.95
N GLN A 144 -9.20 15.05 21.60
CA GLN A 144 -9.26 15.22 23.04
C GLN A 144 -10.45 16.16 23.32
N GLU A 145 -11.29 15.70 24.24
CA GLU A 145 -12.35 16.39 24.97
C GLU A 145 -12.27 17.93 24.89
N GLU A 146 -12.97 18.55 23.93
CA GLU A 146 -13.40 19.93 24.08
C GLU A 146 -14.72 19.94 24.84
N HIS A 147 -14.60 20.45 26.06
CA HIS A 147 -15.64 20.82 26.99
C HIS A 147 -16.72 21.66 26.28
N ASP A 148 -17.98 21.25 26.44
CA ASP A 148 -19.15 22.07 26.09
C ASP A 148 -18.99 23.48 26.68
N ASP A 149 -19.14 24.51 25.84
CA ASP A 149 -19.88 25.75 26.13
C ASP A 149 -19.95 26.68 24.89
N VAL A 150 -21.19 26.99 24.47
CA VAL A 150 -21.68 28.23 23.80
C VAL A 150 -21.36 28.37 22.28
N GLU A 151 -22.26 28.64 21.33
CA GLU A 151 -23.68 29.05 21.25
C GLU A 151 -24.23 28.79 19.82
N GLU A 152 -25.56 28.72 19.69
CA GLU A 152 -26.34 28.60 18.45
C GLU A 152 -26.40 29.88 17.58
N GLY A 153 -26.63 29.67 16.27
CA GLY A 153 -27.11 30.66 15.29
C GLY A 153 -25.98 31.22 14.41
N VAL A 154 -26.03 31.16 13.08
CA VAL A 154 -26.95 31.94 12.25
C VAL A 154 -26.94 31.40 10.81
N VAL A 155 -28.14 31.39 10.25
CA VAL A 155 -28.65 31.12 8.89
C VAL A 155 -27.74 31.35 7.66
N ALA A 156 -27.96 30.46 6.69
CA ALA A 156 -27.45 30.49 5.33
C ALA A 156 -28.21 31.46 4.40
N SER A 157 -27.46 32.23 3.61
CA SER A 157 -27.77 32.72 2.26
C SER A 157 -26.42 32.77 1.52
N GLY A 158 -26.23 32.43 0.25
CA GLY A 158 -27.12 32.46 -0.90
C GLY A 158 -26.56 33.49 -1.88
N THR A 159 -25.52 33.15 -2.65
CA THR A 159 -25.08 33.98 -3.79
C THR A 159 -24.35 33.15 -4.84
N GLU A 160 -24.95 33.10 -6.03
CA GLU A 160 -24.42 32.56 -7.28
C GLU A 160 -23.44 33.57 -7.90
N ALA A 161 -22.37 33.08 -8.54
CA ALA A 161 -21.54 33.88 -9.43
C ALA A 161 -21.07 33.02 -10.62
N SER A 162 -21.55 33.41 -11.78
CA SER A 162 -21.26 32.93 -13.13
C SER A 162 -19.80 33.23 -13.52
N VAL A 163 -19.17 32.32 -14.28
CA VAL A 163 -17.98 32.65 -15.08
C VAL A 163 -18.13 32.05 -16.47
N GLU A 164 -17.93 32.92 -17.45
CA GLU A 164 -18.12 32.75 -18.89
C GLU A 164 -17.00 31.94 -19.55
N GLU A 165 -17.33 31.43 -20.73
CA GLU A 165 -16.57 30.56 -21.61
C GLU A 165 -15.87 31.42 -22.68
N GLU A 166 -14.54 31.37 -22.79
CA GLU A 166 -13.79 31.99 -23.90
C GLU A 166 -12.99 30.95 -24.69
N THR A 167 -13.34 30.83 -25.97
CA THR A 167 -12.65 30.07 -27.02
C THR A 167 -11.46 30.84 -27.56
N ALA A 168 -10.29 30.20 -27.69
CA ALA A 168 -9.12 30.79 -28.36
C ALA A 168 -8.68 29.96 -29.58
N GLN A 169 -8.48 30.70 -30.67
CA GLN A 169 -8.16 30.27 -32.03
C GLN A 169 -6.71 29.79 -32.19
N ALA A 170 -6.47 28.98 -33.22
CA ALA A 170 -5.16 28.46 -33.59
C ALA A 170 -4.30 29.53 -34.29
N GLU A 171 -3.10 29.79 -33.77
CA GLU A 171 -2.06 30.58 -34.44
C GLU A 171 -0.85 29.70 -34.82
N SER A 172 -0.31 29.99 -36.00
CA SER A 172 0.74 29.27 -36.73
C SER A 172 2.15 29.50 -36.17
N TYR A 173 2.98 28.46 -36.16
CA TYR A 173 4.40 28.53 -35.79
C TYR A 173 5.27 29.19 -36.87
N PRO A 174 6.26 30.03 -36.51
CA PRO A 174 7.21 30.58 -37.47
C PRO A 174 8.31 29.56 -37.83
N VAL A 175 8.72 29.58 -39.10
CA VAL A 175 9.82 28.76 -39.64
C VAL A 175 11.13 29.51 -39.45
N TYR A 176 12.10 28.90 -38.77
CA TYR A 176 13.45 29.45 -38.53
C TYR A 176 14.39 29.26 -39.73
N SER A 177 15.39 30.14 -39.87
CA SER A 177 16.31 30.19 -41.01
C SER A 177 17.55 29.32 -40.82
N GLU A 178 18.15 28.85 -41.92
CA GLU A 178 19.33 27.95 -41.93
C GLU A 178 20.55 28.50 -41.17
N LYS A 179 20.67 29.82 -40.99
CA LYS A 179 21.77 30.43 -40.20
C LYS A 179 21.64 30.25 -38.68
N ASP A 180 20.45 29.87 -38.21
CA ASP A 180 20.22 29.60 -36.78
C ASP A 180 20.58 28.14 -36.43
N GLN A 181 20.63 27.25 -37.43
CA GLN A 181 20.95 25.82 -37.23
C GLN A 181 22.44 25.58 -37.03
N GLU A 182 23.32 26.35 -37.68
CA GLU A 182 24.78 26.18 -37.55
C GLU A 182 25.30 26.60 -36.16
N ARG A 183 24.60 27.47 -35.43
CA ARG A 183 25.02 27.91 -34.09
C ARG A 183 24.72 26.89 -32.97
N ILE A 184 23.99 25.83 -33.27
CA ILE A 184 23.55 24.82 -32.29
C ILE A 184 24.56 23.65 -32.22
N LEU A 185 25.42 23.49 -33.22
CA LEU A 185 26.30 22.33 -33.37
C LEU A 185 27.70 22.48 -32.73
N GLU A 186 28.04 23.66 -32.18
CA GLU A 186 29.38 23.90 -31.60
C GLU A 186 29.44 23.83 -30.07
N ASP A 187 28.30 23.67 -29.37
CA ASP A 187 28.24 23.57 -27.90
C ASP A 187 28.05 22.11 -27.40
N GLU A 188 28.43 21.11 -28.20
CA GLU A 188 28.14 19.68 -27.97
C GLU A 188 29.19 18.88 -27.15
N GLU A 189 30.11 19.51 -26.40
CA GLU A 189 31.13 18.76 -25.62
C GLU A 189 31.31 19.18 -24.15
N ASP A 190 30.22 19.56 -23.46
CA ASP A 190 30.23 19.60 -21.99
C ASP A 190 29.72 18.27 -21.41
N GLU A 191 30.65 17.47 -20.90
CA GLU A 191 30.39 16.22 -20.15
C GLU A 191 29.44 16.49 -18.96
N TYR A 192 28.19 16.02 -19.06
CA TYR A 192 27.13 16.26 -18.08
C TYR A 192 27.44 15.61 -16.72
N LYS A 193 28.07 16.38 -15.82
CA LYS A 193 28.21 15.97 -14.41
C LYS A 193 26.89 16.18 -13.67
N ASN A 194 26.24 15.08 -13.31
CA ASN A 194 25.07 15.08 -12.45
C ASN A 194 25.42 15.82 -11.13
N PRO A 195 24.72 16.92 -10.78
CA PRO A 195 25.02 17.63 -9.55
C PRO A 195 24.72 16.77 -8.33
N SER A 196 25.63 16.78 -7.35
CA SER A 196 25.44 16.09 -6.07
C SER A 196 24.24 16.66 -5.30
N ASP A 197 23.50 15.76 -4.64
CA ASP A 197 22.15 15.88 -4.05
C ASP A 197 21.89 17.05 -3.06
N GLN A 198 22.79 18.02 -2.91
CA GLN A 198 22.71 19.01 -1.84
C GLN A 198 22.08 20.35 -2.20
N ASP A 199 22.00 20.77 -3.47
CA ASP A 199 21.55 22.14 -3.80
C ASP A 199 20.60 22.28 -4.99
N PHE A 200 19.89 21.20 -5.36
CA PHE A 200 18.84 21.29 -6.40
C PHE A 200 17.50 20.87 -5.84
N GLN A 201 16.68 21.87 -5.49
CA GLN A 201 15.22 21.73 -5.39
C GLN A 201 14.63 21.48 -6.79
N TYR A 202 14.98 20.35 -7.38
CA TYR A 202 14.33 19.80 -8.55
C TYR A 202 12.87 19.49 -8.18
N ARG A 203 11.94 20.36 -8.62
CA ARG A 203 10.51 20.10 -8.55
C ARG A 203 10.12 19.11 -9.66
N GLY A 204 10.51 17.85 -9.50
CA GLY A 204 9.74 16.73 -10.02
C GLY A 204 8.38 16.67 -9.31
N PHE A 205 7.40 15.98 -9.91
CA PHE A 205 6.01 15.82 -9.44
C PHE A 205 5.87 15.56 -7.92
N GLY A 206 5.86 16.61 -7.09
CA GLY A 206 5.73 16.54 -5.63
C GLY A 206 6.86 15.76 -4.94
N SER A 207 7.28 16.18 -3.75
CA SER A 207 8.00 15.23 -2.88
C SER A 207 7.02 14.11 -2.51
N ALA A 208 7.47 12.85 -2.60
CA ALA A 208 6.65 11.73 -2.15
C ALA A 208 6.23 11.98 -0.69
N SER A 209 4.93 11.99 -0.43
CA SER A 209 4.41 12.19 0.93
C SER A 209 4.99 11.11 1.84
N THR A 210 5.84 11.53 2.78
CA THR A 210 6.45 10.68 3.82
C THR A 210 5.45 10.31 4.92
N ALA A 211 4.20 10.77 4.81
CA ALA A 211 3.18 10.51 5.83
C ALA A 211 2.97 9.00 6.03
N PRO A 212 2.80 8.55 7.28
CA PRO A 212 2.51 7.15 7.56
C PRO A 212 1.15 6.80 6.95
N ARG A 213 1.09 5.64 6.30
CA ARG A 213 -0.13 5.09 5.72
C ARG A 213 -0.52 3.83 6.46
N ILE A 214 -1.78 3.72 6.83
CA ILE A 214 -2.30 2.53 7.49
C ILE A 214 -3.30 1.86 6.55
N VAL A 215 -3.09 0.58 6.29
CA VAL A 215 -4.03 -0.26 5.54
C VAL A 215 -4.46 -1.41 6.44
N VAL A 216 -5.77 -1.56 6.60
CA VAL A 216 -6.37 -2.65 7.37
C VAL A 216 -6.99 -3.64 6.40
N GLN A 217 -6.46 -4.85 6.34
CA GLN A 217 -6.98 -5.92 5.52
C GLN A 217 -7.71 -6.93 6.40
N MET A 218 -9.00 -7.07 6.14
CA MET A 218 -9.89 -7.94 6.88
C MET A 218 -10.25 -9.14 6.00
N PHE A 219 -10.10 -10.34 6.54
CA PHE A 219 -10.33 -11.59 5.80
C PHE A 219 -11.29 -12.49 6.54
N THR A 220 -11.98 -13.36 5.81
CA THR A 220 -12.48 -14.62 6.38
C THR A 220 -11.32 -15.61 6.57
N GLU A 221 -11.46 -16.56 7.49
CA GLU A 221 -10.44 -17.58 7.74
C GLU A 221 -10.04 -18.33 6.46
N ALA A 222 -11.03 -18.76 5.67
CA ALA A 222 -10.79 -19.43 4.39
C ALA A 222 -9.99 -18.55 3.40
N LYS A 223 -10.34 -17.26 3.28
CA LYS A 223 -9.66 -16.36 2.34
C LYS A 223 -8.26 -15.95 2.81
N ARG A 224 -8.03 -15.88 4.13
CA ARG A 224 -6.69 -15.62 4.68
C ARG A 224 -5.72 -16.75 4.34
N LEU A 225 -6.15 -18.00 4.47
CA LEU A 225 -5.35 -19.17 4.10
C LEU A 225 -5.06 -19.24 2.61
N GLU A 226 -6.03 -18.85 1.77
CA GLU A 226 -5.84 -18.84 0.31
C GLU A 226 -4.83 -17.77 -0.14
N MET A 227 -4.90 -16.56 0.45
CA MET A 227 -4.06 -15.44 0.03
C MET A 227 -2.69 -15.41 0.70
N ASP A 228 -2.55 -16.01 1.89
CA ASP A 228 -1.34 -16.11 2.70
C ASP A 228 -0.40 -14.89 2.59
N LEU A 229 -0.94 -13.72 2.91
CA LEU A 229 -0.19 -12.48 2.83
C LEU A 229 0.94 -12.42 3.86
N GLU A 230 0.80 -13.15 4.96
CA GLU A 230 1.84 -13.25 5.98
C GLU A 230 3.08 -13.92 5.38
N GLY A 231 2.92 -15.10 4.79
CA GLY A 231 4.02 -15.77 4.10
C GLY A 231 4.60 -14.95 2.93
N LEU A 232 3.75 -14.29 2.14
CA LEU A 232 4.20 -13.48 1.01
C LEU A 232 5.06 -12.28 1.45
N TRP A 233 4.62 -11.57 2.49
CA TRP A 233 5.32 -10.38 2.96
C TRP A 233 6.52 -10.73 3.84
N GLU A 234 6.47 -11.77 4.66
CA GLU A 234 7.64 -12.29 5.40
C GLU A 234 8.75 -12.69 4.43
N ALA A 235 8.43 -13.44 3.37
CA ALA A 235 9.40 -13.81 2.35
C ALA A 235 10.01 -12.58 1.66
N ARG A 236 9.24 -11.49 1.50
CA ARG A 236 9.72 -10.25 0.89
C ARG A 236 10.59 -9.41 1.83
N LEU A 237 10.23 -9.33 3.10
CA LEU A 237 11.03 -8.66 4.14
C LEU A 237 12.37 -9.38 4.31
N ASN A 238 12.33 -10.71 4.45
CA ASN A 238 13.51 -11.54 4.65
C ASN A 238 14.38 -11.64 3.40
N ARG A 239 13.85 -11.41 2.19
CA ARG A 239 14.64 -11.47 0.94
C ARG A 239 15.90 -10.60 0.97
N ARG A 240 15.91 -9.48 1.70
CA ARG A 240 17.12 -8.67 1.87
C ARG A 240 18.13 -9.32 2.80
N GLU A 241 17.67 -9.80 3.94
CA GLU A 241 18.51 -10.51 4.91
C GLU A 241 19.06 -11.81 4.32
N ASP A 242 18.24 -12.54 3.57
CA ASP A 242 18.63 -13.75 2.84
C ASP A 242 19.61 -13.43 1.71
N LYS A 243 19.43 -12.32 1.00
CA LYS A 243 20.41 -11.86 0.00
C LYS A 243 21.72 -11.45 0.64
N ALA A 244 21.70 -10.74 1.77
CA ALA A 244 22.89 -10.38 2.52
C ALA A 244 23.61 -11.64 3.02
N ARG A 245 22.90 -12.57 3.68
CA ARG A 245 23.46 -13.86 4.10
C ARG A 245 24.00 -14.69 2.95
N LYS A 246 23.33 -14.68 1.80
CA LYS A 246 23.80 -15.40 0.60
C LYS A 246 25.03 -14.72 0.00
N GLN A 247 25.07 -13.39 -0.05
CA GLN A 247 26.25 -12.64 -0.46
C GLN A 247 27.42 -12.86 0.49
N ASP A 248 27.21 -12.79 1.80
CA ASP A 248 28.24 -13.07 2.81
C ASP A 248 28.77 -14.50 2.66
N ARG A 249 27.88 -15.47 2.45
CA ARG A 249 28.25 -16.87 2.19
C ARG A 249 29.01 -17.04 0.87
N GLU A 250 28.61 -16.35 -0.20
CA GLU A 250 29.30 -16.37 -1.50
C GLU A 250 30.66 -15.63 -1.44
N MET A 251 30.78 -14.57 -0.65
CA MET A 251 32.05 -13.88 -0.40
C MET A 251 33.01 -14.79 0.38
N MET A 252 32.54 -15.48 1.43
CA MET A 252 33.34 -16.48 2.15
C MET A 252 33.87 -17.59 1.24
N PHE A 253 33.03 -18.12 0.35
CA PHE A 253 33.47 -19.18 -0.59
C PHE A 253 34.52 -18.68 -1.60
N LYS A 254 34.45 -17.41 -2.03
CA LYS A 254 35.46 -16.81 -2.92
C LYS A 254 36.77 -16.50 -2.19
N ASP A 255 36.71 -16.09 -0.94
CA ASP A 255 37.90 -15.84 -0.12
C ASP A 255 38.69 -17.13 0.10
N ASP A 256 38.01 -18.27 0.32
CA ASP A 256 38.66 -19.58 0.41
C ASP A 256 39.29 -20.01 -0.94
N GLU A 257 38.58 -19.88 -2.07
CA GLU A 257 39.14 -20.22 -3.39
C GLU A 257 40.35 -19.34 -3.77
N THR A 258 40.30 -18.04 -3.45
CA THR A 258 41.40 -17.10 -3.72
C THR A 258 42.61 -17.35 -2.81
N PHE A 259 42.37 -17.79 -1.57
CA PHE A 259 43.44 -18.23 -0.66
C PHE A 259 44.08 -19.53 -1.15
N GLU A 260 43.29 -20.48 -1.65
CA GLU A 260 43.78 -21.74 -2.19
C GLU A 260 44.62 -21.52 -3.47
N THR A 261 44.16 -20.66 -4.38
CA THR A 261 44.90 -20.34 -5.62
C THR A 261 46.18 -19.58 -5.36
N SER A 262 46.16 -18.58 -4.47
CA SER A 262 47.38 -17.84 -4.08
C SER A 262 48.41 -18.71 -3.36
N ARG A 263 47.96 -19.71 -2.58
CA ARG A 263 48.84 -20.71 -1.95
C ARG A 263 49.51 -21.62 -2.98
N ILE A 264 48.76 -22.09 -3.98
CA ILE A 264 49.29 -22.94 -5.06
C ILE A 264 50.30 -22.16 -5.91
N GLU A 265 50.04 -20.89 -6.22
CA GLU A 265 50.97 -20.03 -6.96
C GLU A 265 52.28 -19.80 -6.19
N GLN A 266 52.21 -19.55 -4.88
CA GLN A 266 53.41 -19.44 -4.04
C GLN A 266 54.24 -20.74 -4.00
N GLU A 267 53.59 -21.90 -4.07
CA GLU A 267 54.24 -23.20 -4.04
C GLU A 267 54.91 -23.55 -5.38
N LEU A 268 54.34 -23.11 -6.51
CA LEU A 268 54.94 -23.23 -7.85
C LEU A 268 56.12 -22.27 -8.09
N GLN A 269 56.19 -21.16 -7.36
CA GLN A 269 57.29 -20.18 -7.45
C GLN A 269 58.46 -20.48 -6.51
N ALA A 270 58.36 -21.51 -5.67
CA ALA A 270 59.47 -21.97 -4.85
C ALA A 270 60.54 -22.63 -5.75
N PRO A 271 61.78 -22.10 -5.80
CA PRO A 271 62.83 -22.71 -6.61
C PRO A 271 63.13 -24.12 -6.09
N GLU A 272 63.15 -25.11 -7.00
CA GLU A 272 63.65 -26.45 -6.71
C GLU A 272 65.02 -26.29 -6.08
N LYS A 273 65.13 -26.70 -4.80
CA LYS A 273 66.40 -26.68 -4.10
C LYS A 273 67.35 -27.61 -4.87
N SER A 274 68.25 -26.97 -5.61
CA SER A 274 69.40 -27.57 -6.28
C SER A 274 70.05 -28.59 -5.35
N SER A 275 69.88 -29.87 -5.69
CA SER A 275 70.57 -30.97 -5.02
C SER A 275 72.05 -30.88 -5.39
N TYR A 276 72.86 -30.33 -4.49
CA TYR A 276 74.29 -30.52 -4.53
C TYR A 276 74.60 -32.00 -4.29
N ALA A 277 75.15 -32.65 -5.30
CA ALA A 277 75.97 -33.86 -5.20
C ALA A 277 77.15 -33.70 -6.16
#